data_AF-A0A2V5RPG0-F1
#
_entry.id   AF-A0A2V5RPG0-F1
#
_cell.length_a   1.000
_cell.length_b   1.000
_cell.length_c   1.000
_cell.angle_alpha   90.00
_cell.angle_beta   90.00
_cell.angle_gamma   90.00
#
_symmetry.space_group_name_H-M   'P 1'
#
loop_
_entity.id
_entity.type
_entity.pdbx_description
1 polymer ?
#
loop_
_entity_poly.entity_id
_entity_poly.type
_entity_poly.pdbx_seq_one_letter_code
_entity_poly.pdbx_strand_id
1 'polypeptide(L)'
;MLFGALCATEAAEESLGTKIKKVFEPTPTPTPSRKHRKHAGPKASPALSPTASPKKKKISPSPSPSATPKSKSKRKKASPSPTAAPEETSSPTPAETSTASPPQPSGREKKGAPNVSLSPDEITGYENYPPKVRQILDAGLGLTKQNLGYTYGSDDPKNGGMDCSGFIYYVLQQNGFREVPRDSSQQYVWVRKAGDFDAVLSRKEDSFELDDLKPGDLLFWRGTYNIDRDPPITHTMIYLGREKRTKKRVMVGSSDGRTYDGIQRWGVSVFDFKLPPPPKSGDAKISPVFVGYGRIPGLSED
;
A
#
# COMPACT_ATOMS: atom_id res chain seq x y z
N MET A 1 52.43 -51.47 29.01
CA MET A 1 51.38 -51.07 29.97
C MET A 1 51.90 -49.89 30.76
N LEU A 2 51.10 -48.86 30.98
CA LEU A 2 51.30 -47.90 32.08
C LEU A 2 49.95 -47.24 32.38
N PHE A 3 49.46 -47.37 33.62
CA PHE A 3 48.34 -46.59 34.13
C PHE A 3 48.91 -45.48 35.02
N GLY A 4 48.33 -44.29 34.94
CA GLY A 4 48.64 -43.17 35.83
C GLY A 4 47.35 -42.51 36.25
N ALA A 5 46.80 -42.93 37.40
CA ALA A 5 45.57 -42.40 37.96
C ALA A 5 45.82 -41.76 39.33
N LEU A 6 45.21 -40.57 39.46
CA LEU A 6 44.96 -39.77 40.67
C LEU A 6 45.06 -40.48 42.04
N CYS A 7 45.68 -39.79 42.99
CA CYS A 7 45.10 -39.59 44.32
C CYS A 7 45.32 -38.13 44.74
N ALA A 8 44.38 -37.59 45.52
CA ALA A 8 44.41 -36.24 46.06
C ALA A 8 44.55 -36.28 47.60
N THR A 9 44.85 -35.15 48.22
CA THR A 9 44.84 -34.98 49.69
C THR A 9 43.60 -34.22 50.16
N GLU A 10 43.05 -34.64 51.30
CA GLU A 10 41.81 -34.11 51.89
C GLU A 10 41.99 -32.80 52.68
N ALA A 11 40.92 -32.00 52.72
CA ALA A 11 40.30 -31.40 53.92
C ALA A 11 38.95 -30.78 53.46
N ALA A 12 37.76 -31.05 54.02
CA ALA A 12 37.29 -31.07 55.42
C ALA A 12 37.36 -29.67 56.09
N GLU A 13 36.34 -29.12 56.76
CA GLU A 13 34.89 -29.43 56.94
C GLU A 13 34.16 -28.10 57.23
N GLU A 14 32.83 -27.93 57.34
CA GLU A 14 31.65 -28.83 57.44
C GLU A 14 30.56 -28.28 56.44
N SER A 15 29.22 -28.31 56.51
CA SER A 15 28.16 -28.77 57.44
C SER A 15 26.85 -29.07 56.65
N LEU A 16 25.73 -29.37 57.33
CA LEU A 16 24.42 -29.73 56.78
C LEU A 16 23.26 -28.93 57.41
N GLY A 17 22.06 -28.98 56.79
CA GLY A 17 20.83 -29.04 57.61
C GLY A 17 19.80 -27.90 57.56
N THR A 18 19.32 -27.54 56.37
CA THR A 18 17.95 -27.07 56.05
C THR A 18 16.88 -27.14 57.19
N LYS A 19 16.18 -26.02 57.54
CA LYS A 19 14.68 -25.93 57.49
C LYS A 19 13.99 -24.64 58.00
N ILE A 20 12.87 -24.35 57.31
CA ILE A 20 11.59 -23.74 57.75
C ILE A 20 11.47 -22.21 57.94
N LYS A 21 10.49 -21.68 57.17
CA LYS A 21 9.87 -20.35 57.18
C LYS A 21 9.25 -19.97 58.54
N LYS A 22 9.51 -18.76 59.05
CA LYS A 22 8.47 -17.91 59.69
C LYS A 22 8.90 -16.45 59.92
N VAL A 23 8.48 -15.55 59.03
CA VAL A 23 8.12 -14.14 59.35
C VAL A 23 6.88 -13.82 58.54
N PHE A 24 5.88 -13.17 59.15
CA PHE A 24 4.58 -12.88 58.54
C PHE A 24 4.07 -11.53 59.06
N GLU A 25 3.24 -10.88 58.25
CA GLU A 25 2.52 -9.61 58.52
C GLU A 25 3.33 -8.29 58.61
N PRO A 26 2.68 -7.12 58.37
CA PRO A 26 3.37 -5.89 57.96
C PRO A 26 3.24 -4.70 58.94
N THR A 27 4.08 -3.69 58.75
CA THR A 27 4.01 -2.39 59.45
C THR A 27 3.54 -1.29 58.48
N PRO A 28 2.60 -0.40 58.83
CA PRO A 28 1.84 0.39 57.86
C PRO A 28 2.48 1.71 57.40
N THR A 29 1.98 2.21 56.26
CA THR A 29 2.22 3.53 55.67
C THR A 29 1.79 4.69 56.59
N PRO A 30 2.28 5.92 56.32
CA PRO A 30 1.30 6.97 55.99
C PRO A 30 1.69 7.85 54.80
N THR A 31 0.74 8.04 53.88
CA THR A 31 0.82 9.03 52.77
C THR A 31 -0.33 10.03 52.88
N PRO A 32 -0.02 11.32 53.05
CA PRO A 32 -0.86 12.41 52.54
C PRO A 32 -0.01 13.46 51.76
N SER A 33 -0.56 14.31 50.88
CA SER A 33 -1.96 14.56 50.52
C SER A 33 -2.09 14.99 49.06
N ARG A 34 -3.11 14.46 48.35
CA ARG A 34 -3.53 14.94 47.03
C ARG A 34 -4.51 16.10 47.22
N LYS A 35 -4.16 17.33 46.82
CA LYS A 35 -5.05 18.51 46.88
C LYS A 35 -6.30 18.32 46.01
N HIS A 36 -7.38 17.78 46.57
CA HIS A 36 -8.69 17.76 45.93
C HIS A 36 -9.36 19.13 46.02
N ARG A 37 -9.66 19.72 44.85
CA ARG A 37 -10.56 20.87 44.72
C ARG A 37 -11.96 20.43 45.14
N LYS A 38 -12.44 20.89 46.31
CA LYS A 38 -13.80 20.55 46.79
C LYS A 38 -14.85 21.05 45.81
N HIS A 39 -15.74 20.16 45.38
CA HIS A 39 -17.07 20.57 44.95
C HIS A 39 -17.91 20.90 46.19
N ALA A 40 -18.80 21.86 46.06
CA ALA A 40 -19.81 22.20 47.06
C ALA A 40 -21.18 22.37 46.38
N GLY A 41 -22.23 22.17 47.15
CA GLY A 41 -23.64 22.37 46.78
C GLY A 41 -24.55 21.72 47.81
N PRO A 42 -25.88 21.80 47.65
CA PRO A 42 -26.64 22.63 46.70
C PRO A 42 -27.54 23.67 47.40
N LYS A 43 -27.88 24.78 46.74
CA LYS A 43 -29.11 25.55 47.09
C LYS A 43 -29.58 26.55 46.02
N ALA A 44 -30.91 26.69 45.97
CA ALA A 44 -31.71 27.80 45.42
C ALA A 44 -31.62 28.15 43.90
N SER A 45 -32.76 27.98 43.21
CA SER A 45 -33.11 28.69 41.97
C SER A 45 -33.38 30.19 42.26
N PRO A 46 -33.34 31.08 41.25
CA PRO A 46 -34.49 31.25 40.34
C PRO A 46 -34.14 30.87 38.88
N ALA A 47 -35.02 30.31 38.05
CA ALA A 47 -36.44 30.56 37.78
C ALA A 47 -36.72 31.72 36.80
N LEU A 48 -36.87 31.35 35.52
CA LEU A 48 -37.68 31.98 34.45
C LEU A 48 -37.36 33.43 34.00
N SER A 49 -36.88 33.57 32.76
CA SER A 49 -37.75 34.01 31.64
C SER A 49 -37.00 34.16 30.30
N PRO A 50 -37.38 33.40 29.25
CA PRO A 50 -37.14 33.77 27.86
C PRO A 50 -38.36 34.50 27.27
N THR A 51 -38.18 35.70 26.71
CA THR A 51 -39.28 36.54 26.19
C THR A 51 -38.70 37.48 25.11
N ALA A 52 -39.26 37.59 23.89
CA ALA A 52 -40.33 36.81 23.27
C ALA A 52 -40.25 36.86 21.73
N SER A 53 -40.91 35.91 21.07
CA SER A 53 -41.23 35.99 19.64
C SER A 53 -42.71 36.33 19.43
N PRO A 54 -43.01 37.35 18.62
CA PRO A 54 -44.22 37.36 17.80
C PRO A 54 -43.85 37.64 16.31
N LYS A 55 -44.54 37.11 15.29
CA LYS A 55 -45.90 36.53 15.23
C LYS A 55 -45.94 35.25 14.38
N LYS A 56 -46.93 34.40 14.63
CA LYS A 56 -47.34 33.32 13.71
C LYS A 56 -48.02 33.90 12.46
N LYS A 57 -47.83 33.28 11.30
CA LYS A 57 -48.89 33.22 10.27
C LYS A 57 -48.82 31.88 9.51
N LYS A 58 -49.65 30.91 9.94
CA LYS A 58 -50.00 29.77 9.08
C LYS A 58 -51.01 30.26 8.04
N ILE A 59 -50.83 29.89 6.78
CA ILE A 59 -51.87 29.56 5.80
C ILE A 59 -51.22 28.63 4.76
N SER A 60 -51.99 27.64 4.33
CA SER A 60 -51.74 26.75 3.19
C SER A 60 -53.09 26.65 2.44
N PRO A 61 -53.18 26.18 1.17
CA PRO A 61 -52.16 25.43 0.42
C PRO A 61 -51.97 25.92 -1.04
N SER A 62 -51.40 25.02 -1.86
CA SER A 62 -51.28 25.05 -3.33
C SER A 62 -52.59 25.40 -4.07
N PRO A 63 -52.51 25.82 -5.35
CA PRO A 63 -52.83 24.85 -6.39
C PRO A 63 -51.73 24.68 -7.46
N SER A 64 -51.73 23.51 -8.10
CA SER A 64 -50.91 23.15 -9.25
C SER A 64 -51.81 22.89 -10.47
N PRO A 65 -51.47 23.38 -11.69
CA PRO A 65 -52.16 22.99 -12.91
C PRO A 65 -51.52 21.73 -13.53
N SER A 66 -52.27 20.64 -13.55
CA SER A 66 -51.92 19.43 -14.32
C SER A 66 -52.88 19.27 -15.51
N ALA A 67 -52.33 19.11 -16.72
CA ALA A 67 -53.11 18.78 -17.91
C ALA A 67 -52.29 17.96 -18.91
N THR A 68 -52.46 16.63 -18.90
CA THR A 68 -52.14 15.77 -20.04
C THR A 68 -53.40 14.99 -20.45
N PRO A 69 -53.81 15.03 -21.73
CA PRO A 69 -54.87 14.17 -22.23
C PRO A 69 -54.28 12.85 -22.77
N LYS A 70 -54.58 11.73 -22.11
CA LYS A 70 -54.54 10.40 -22.75
C LYS A 70 -55.97 9.99 -23.09
N SER A 71 -56.31 9.90 -24.37
CA SER A 71 -57.49 9.14 -24.80
C SER A 71 -57.08 7.70 -25.13
N LYS A 72 -57.99 6.75 -24.91
CA LYS A 72 -57.86 5.34 -25.33
C LYS A 72 -59.00 5.05 -26.30
N SER A 73 -58.73 4.29 -27.35
CA SER A 73 -59.75 3.42 -27.92
C SER A 73 -59.11 2.13 -28.47
N LYS A 74 -59.89 1.05 -28.47
CA LYS A 74 -59.50 -0.28 -28.96
C LYS A 74 -60.47 -0.70 -30.05
N ARG A 75 -59.98 -1.32 -31.14
CA ARG A 75 -60.66 -2.52 -31.67
C ARG A 75 -59.75 -3.40 -32.53
N LYS A 76 -60.07 -4.70 -32.56
CA LYS A 76 -59.45 -5.74 -33.40
C LYS A 76 -60.33 -6.02 -34.63
N LYS A 77 -59.70 -6.36 -35.76
CA LYS A 77 -60.10 -7.29 -36.86
C LYS A 77 -59.28 -6.90 -38.11
N ALA A 78 -58.91 -7.78 -39.05
CA ALA A 78 -58.79 -9.25 -39.06
C ALA A 78 -57.86 -9.63 -40.24
N SER A 79 -57.33 -10.86 -40.26
CA SER A 79 -56.66 -11.44 -41.45
C SER A 79 -57.71 -12.17 -42.33
N PRO A 80 -57.43 -12.41 -43.62
CA PRO A 80 -56.77 -13.69 -43.98
C PRO A 80 -55.64 -13.57 -45.03
N SER A 81 -54.88 -14.68 -45.15
CA SER A 81 -53.95 -15.02 -46.25
C SER A 81 -54.72 -15.89 -47.30
N PRO A 82 -54.15 -16.52 -48.37
CA PRO A 82 -52.78 -17.03 -48.61
C PRO A 82 -52.03 -16.13 -49.65
N THR A 83 -51.09 -16.51 -50.54
CA THR A 83 -50.61 -17.83 -51.06
C THR A 83 -49.21 -17.73 -51.70
N ALA A 84 -48.59 -18.90 -51.92
CA ALA A 84 -47.46 -19.20 -52.81
C ALA A 84 -46.02 -18.92 -52.32
N ALA A 85 -45.12 -19.83 -52.72
CA ALA A 85 -43.68 -19.96 -52.48
C ALA A 85 -43.10 -20.73 -53.71
N PRO A 86 -41.82 -21.15 -53.78
CA PRO A 86 -40.66 -20.87 -52.93
C PRO A 86 -39.43 -20.34 -53.72
N GLU A 87 -38.31 -20.07 -53.04
CA GLU A 87 -36.99 -20.68 -53.35
C GLU A 87 -35.92 -20.26 -52.32
N GLU A 88 -34.79 -20.99 -52.28
CA GLU A 88 -33.70 -20.80 -51.31
C GLU A 88 -32.54 -19.96 -51.86
N THR A 89 -31.85 -19.21 -51.00
CA THR A 89 -30.38 -19.02 -51.04
C THR A 89 -29.90 -18.57 -49.67
N SER A 90 -28.70 -19.00 -49.24
CA SER A 90 -28.14 -18.76 -47.92
C SER A 90 -26.84 -17.94 -47.94
N SER A 91 -26.72 -16.95 -47.05
CA SER A 91 -25.49 -16.58 -46.28
C SER A 91 -25.63 -15.22 -45.58
N PRO A 92 -25.02 -15.01 -44.39
CA PRO A 92 -25.04 -13.72 -43.67
C PRO A 92 -23.89 -12.78 -44.06
N THR A 93 -24.12 -11.47 -43.97
CA THR A 93 -23.12 -10.41 -44.19
C THR A 93 -22.13 -10.29 -43.01
N PRO A 94 -20.83 -10.02 -43.23
CA PRO A 94 -19.84 -9.89 -42.15
C PRO A 94 -20.01 -8.63 -41.28
N ALA A 95 -19.45 -8.67 -40.07
CA ALA A 95 -19.37 -7.52 -39.18
C ALA A 95 -18.29 -6.51 -39.59
N GLU A 96 -18.50 -5.22 -39.31
CA GLU A 96 -17.52 -4.17 -39.60
C GLU A 96 -16.34 -4.20 -38.60
N THR A 97 -15.12 -4.23 -39.15
CA THR A 97 -13.88 -4.21 -38.37
C THR A 97 -13.54 -2.78 -37.96
N SER A 98 -13.42 -2.53 -36.65
CA SER A 98 -12.95 -1.24 -36.14
C SER A 98 -11.47 -1.00 -36.46
N THR A 99 -11.19 0.05 -37.24
CA THR A 99 -9.85 0.34 -37.76
C THR A 99 -8.89 0.77 -36.65
N ALA A 100 -7.91 -0.09 -36.33
CA ALA A 100 -6.81 0.27 -35.44
C ALA A 100 -5.84 1.24 -36.13
N SER A 101 -5.49 2.35 -35.46
CA SER A 101 -4.44 3.26 -35.92
C SER A 101 -3.05 2.60 -35.82
N PRO A 102 -2.13 2.84 -36.77
CA PRO A 102 -0.82 2.20 -36.77
C PRO A 102 0.06 2.68 -35.60
N PRO A 103 0.86 1.80 -34.98
CA PRO A 103 1.72 2.16 -33.86
C PRO A 103 2.87 3.07 -34.32
N GLN A 104 3.11 4.17 -33.59
CA GLN A 104 4.35 4.94 -33.77
C GLN A 104 5.56 4.11 -33.33
N PRO A 105 6.67 4.11 -34.09
CA PRO A 105 7.85 3.34 -33.72
C PRO A 105 8.58 3.98 -32.54
N SER A 106 8.56 3.32 -31.37
CA SER A 106 9.39 3.62 -30.20
C SER A 106 10.87 3.22 -30.41
N GLY A 107 11.41 3.54 -31.58
CA GLY A 107 12.67 3.02 -32.10
C GLY A 107 13.90 3.84 -31.70
N ARG A 108 14.32 3.76 -30.43
CA ARG A 108 15.73 4.01 -30.04
C ARG A 108 16.05 3.44 -28.64
N GLU A 109 16.45 2.18 -28.62
CA GLU A 109 17.13 1.57 -27.47
C GLU A 109 18.44 2.31 -27.18
N LYS A 110 18.39 3.31 -26.30
CA LYS A 110 19.59 3.64 -25.51
C LYS A 110 19.85 2.40 -24.64
N LYS A 111 20.91 1.64 -24.93
CA LYS A 111 21.37 0.57 -24.03
C LYS A 111 21.68 1.18 -22.66
N GLY A 112 20.73 1.05 -21.74
CA GLY A 112 20.86 1.54 -20.37
C GLY A 112 21.99 0.82 -19.66
N ALA A 113 22.52 1.44 -18.60
CA ALA A 113 23.38 0.73 -17.67
C ALA A 113 22.56 -0.44 -17.04
N PRO A 114 23.16 -1.63 -16.89
CA PRO A 114 22.44 -2.87 -16.59
C PRO A 114 21.75 -2.82 -15.22
N ASN A 115 20.71 -3.64 -15.09
CA ASN A 115 19.95 -3.82 -13.86
C ASN A 115 20.89 -4.20 -12.70
N VAL A 116 20.60 -3.70 -11.50
CA VAL A 116 21.37 -4.00 -10.28
C VAL A 116 20.53 -4.86 -9.35
N SER A 117 21.15 -5.93 -8.85
CA SER A 117 20.73 -6.68 -7.67
C SER A 117 21.57 -6.25 -6.47
N LEU A 118 21.03 -6.40 -5.27
CA LEU A 118 21.82 -6.59 -4.05
C LEU A 118 21.75 -8.06 -3.64
N SER A 119 22.68 -8.52 -2.79
CA SER A 119 22.50 -9.73 -1.99
C SER A 119 21.92 -9.42 -0.60
N PRO A 120 21.29 -10.40 0.07
CA PRO A 120 20.84 -10.27 1.47
C PRO A 120 21.90 -9.72 2.43
N ASP A 121 23.16 -10.17 2.29
CA ASP A 121 24.27 -9.75 3.13
C ASP A 121 24.78 -8.34 2.84
N GLU A 122 24.41 -7.72 1.72
CA GLU A 122 24.62 -6.28 1.46
C GLU A 122 23.58 -5.38 2.15
N ILE A 123 22.51 -5.93 2.74
CA ILE A 123 21.40 -5.17 3.34
C ILE A 123 21.52 -5.17 4.88
N THR A 124 21.45 -3.99 5.49
CA THR A 124 21.70 -3.79 6.93
C THR A 124 20.59 -4.41 7.77
N GLY A 125 20.95 -5.40 8.61
CA GLY A 125 20.04 -6.06 9.53
C GLY A 125 19.16 -7.14 8.89
N TYR A 126 19.36 -7.48 7.61
CA TYR A 126 18.49 -8.35 6.82
C TYR A 126 18.23 -9.70 7.50
N GLU A 127 19.26 -10.27 8.14
CA GLU A 127 19.19 -11.52 8.90
C GLU A 127 18.13 -11.52 10.02
N ASN A 128 17.72 -10.35 10.51
CA ASN A 128 16.71 -10.17 11.55
C ASN A 128 15.32 -9.79 10.99
N TYR A 129 15.15 -9.66 9.66
CA TYR A 129 13.85 -9.34 9.08
C TYR A 129 12.91 -10.55 9.21
N PRO A 130 11.59 -10.34 9.41
CA PRO A 130 10.61 -11.42 9.53
C PRO A 130 10.72 -12.44 8.39
N PRO A 131 10.52 -13.76 8.64
CA PRO A 131 10.71 -14.78 7.62
C PRO A 131 9.91 -14.51 6.35
N LYS A 132 8.69 -13.99 6.50
CA LYS A 132 7.82 -13.65 5.36
C LYS A 132 8.27 -12.41 4.59
N VAL A 133 8.82 -11.40 5.28
CA VAL A 133 9.46 -10.23 4.64
C VAL A 133 10.63 -10.69 3.78
N ARG A 134 11.53 -11.52 4.33
CA ARG A 134 12.69 -12.04 3.57
C ARG A 134 12.24 -12.81 2.32
N GLN A 135 11.24 -13.68 2.41
CA GLN A 135 10.71 -14.40 1.25
C GLN A 135 10.24 -13.46 0.10
N ILE A 136 9.61 -12.34 0.46
CA ILE A 136 9.16 -11.30 -0.50
C ILE A 136 10.35 -10.56 -1.11
N LEU A 137 11.32 -10.15 -0.30
CA LEU A 137 12.49 -9.40 -0.76
C LEU A 137 13.45 -10.28 -1.59
N ASP A 138 13.68 -11.54 -1.19
CA ASP A 138 14.47 -12.53 -1.93
C ASP A 138 13.86 -12.79 -3.32
N ALA A 139 12.54 -12.90 -3.42
CA ALA A 139 11.83 -13.05 -4.70
C ALA A 139 11.97 -11.79 -5.58
N GLY A 140 11.83 -10.60 -5.00
CA GLY A 140 12.03 -9.32 -5.69
C GLY A 140 13.46 -9.13 -6.22
N LEU A 141 14.46 -9.42 -5.39
CA LEU A 141 15.88 -9.41 -5.77
C LEU A 141 16.18 -10.49 -6.83
N GLY A 142 15.53 -11.65 -6.76
CA GLY A 142 15.62 -12.71 -7.77
C GLY A 142 15.19 -12.26 -9.18
N LEU A 143 14.19 -11.38 -9.30
CA LEU A 143 13.78 -10.79 -10.58
C LEU A 143 14.79 -9.80 -11.13
N THR A 144 15.49 -9.03 -10.29
CA THR A 144 16.51 -8.05 -10.77
C THR A 144 17.66 -8.71 -11.52
N LYS A 145 17.94 -9.99 -11.21
CA LYS A 145 18.99 -10.82 -11.84
C LYS A 145 18.59 -11.33 -13.23
N GLN A 146 17.35 -11.14 -13.67
CA GLN A 146 16.83 -11.64 -14.95
C GLN A 146 16.93 -10.61 -16.10
N ASN A 147 17.54 -9.43 -15.86
CA ASN A 147 17.74 -8.37 -16.86
C ASN A 147 16.43 -7.93 -17.56
N LEU A 148 15.36 -7.78 -16.76
CA LEU A 148 14.02 -7.43 -17.23
C LEU A 148 13.88 -5.92 -17.44
N GLY A 149 13.32 -5.51 -18.58
CA GLY A 149 13.03 -4.12 -18.92
C GLY A 149 11.80 -3.54 -18.21
N TYR A 150 11.46 -2.28 -18.51
CA TYR A 150 10.21 -1.67 -18.09
C TYR A 150 9.17 -1.83 -19.20
N THR A 151 8.10 -2.59 -18.94
CA THR A 151 7.04 -2.83 -19.93
C THR A 151 5.71 -2.40 -19.33
N TYR A 152 5.21 -1.24 -19.76
CA TYR A 152 3.95 -0.68 -19.25
C TYR A 152 2.78 -1.65 -19.46
N GLY A 153 2.05 -1.97 -18.40
CA GLY A 153 0.94 -2.93 -18.42
C GLY A 153 1.35 -4.40 -18.23
N SER A 154 2.65 -4.71 -18.12
CA SER A 154 3.13 -6.09 -17.93
C SER A 154 3.36 -6.47 -16.46
N ASP A 155 2.99 -7.69 -16.10
CA ASP A 155 3.16 -8.34 -14.80
C ASP A 155 3.79 -9.74 -14.86
N ASP A 156 4.00 -10.33 -16.04
CA ASP A 156 4.77 -11.58 -16.19
C ASP A 156 6.20 -11.26 -16.66
N PRO A 157 7.27 -11.65 -15.94
CA PRO A 157 8.65 -11.46 -16.38
C PRO A 157 8.96 -12.14 -17.73
N LYS A 158 8.19 -13.15 -18.17
CA LYS A 158 8.32 -13.77 -19.50
C LYS A 158 8.10 -12.79 -20.65
N ASN A 159 7.43 -11.66 -20.42
CA ASN A 159 7.25 -10.58 -21.40
C ASN A 159 8.53 -9.73 -21.59
N GLY A 160 9.67 -10.14 -21.00
CA GLY A 160 10.94 -9.42 -21.06
C GLY A 160 11.00 -8.16 -20.18
N GLY A 161 9.91 -7.82 -19.49
CA GLY A 161 9.82 -6.62 -18.66
C GLY A 161 8.47 -6.49 -17.95
N MET A 162 8.41 -5.61 -16.96
CA MET A 162 7.27 -5.44 -16.04
C MET A 162 7.03 -3.96 -15.76
N ASP A 163 5.80 -3.54 -15.44
CA ASP A 163 5.54 -2.21 -14.87
C ASP A 163 5.72 -2.20 -13.35
N CYS A 164 5.77 -1.00 -12.75
CA CYS A 164 5.99 -0.82 -11.32
C CYS A 164 4.98 -1.60 -10.44
N SER A 165 3.69 -1.55 -10.76
CA SER A 165 2.65 -2.28 -10.05
C SER A 165 2.55 -3.76 -10.43
N GLY A 166 2.92 -4.12 -11.67
CA GLY A 166 3.01 -5.50 -12.13
C GLY A 166 4.09 -6.28 -11.38
N PHE A 167 5.23 -5.65 -11.08
CA PHE A 167 6.25 -6.21 -10.19
C PHE A 167 5.69 -6.52 -8.79
N ILE A 168 4.98 -5.57 -8.15
CA ILE A 168 4.37 -5.79 -6.83
C ILE A 168 3.36 -6.94 -6.88
N TYR A 169 2.47 -6.91 -7.87
CA TYR A 169 1.43 -7.92 -8.09
C TYR A 169 2.04 -9.33 -8.21
N TYR A 170 3.05 -9.49 -9.07
CA TYR A 170 3.73 -10.76 -9.28
C TYR A 170 4.47 -11.24 -8.02
N VAL A 171 5.33 -10.40 -7.42
CA VAL A 171 6.14 -10.78 -6.25
C VAL A 171 5.25 -11.22 -5.09
N LEU A 172 4.15 -10.52 -4.84
CA LEU A 172 3.22 -10.86 -3.76
C LEU A 172 2.35 -12.09 -4.09
N GLN A 173 1.92 -12.29 -5.34
CA GLN A 173 1.22 -13.52 -5.71
C GLN A 173 2.11 -14.77 -5.65
N GLN A 174 3.38 -14.70 -6.09
CA GLN A 174 4.34 -15.79 -5.91
C GLN A 174 4.59 -16.10 -4.41
N ASN A 175 4.41 -15.11 -3.54
CA ASN A 175 4.46 -15.25 -2.09
C ASN A 175 3.11 -15.60 -1.44
N GLY A 176 2.07 -15.89 -2.21
CA GLY A 176 0.79 -16.42 -1.73
C GLY A 176 -0.28 -15.37 -1.39
N PHE A 177 -0.03 -14.08 -1.58
CA PHE A 177 -1.02 -13.02 -1.38
C PHE A 177 -1.99 -12.99 -2.58
N ARG A 178 -3.25 -13.38 -2.37
CA ARG A 178 -4.21 -13.58 -3.48
C ARG A 178 -4.98 -12.33 -3.90
N GLU A 179 -5.20 -11.40 -2.98
CA GLU A 179 -6.07 -10.22 -3.19
C GLU A 179 -5.29 -8.96 -3.61
N VAL A 180 -4.04 -9.12 -4.06
CA VAL A 180 -3.15 -8.02 -4.47
C VAL A 180 -3.73 -7.33 -5.72
N PRO A 181 -4.06 -6.03 -5.67
CA PRO A 181 -4.61 -5.35 -6.83
C PRO A 181 -3.56 -5.14 -7.94
N ARG A 182 -4.00 -5.06 -9.19
CA ARG A 182 -3.09 -4.98 -10.34
C ARG A 182 -2.55 -3.57 -10.64
N ASP A 183 -3.32 -2.51 -10.38
CA ASP A 183 -2.85 -1.13 -10.54
C ASP A 183 -2.36 -0.55 -9.20
N SER A 184 -1.27 0.22 -9.28
CA SER A 184 -0.67 0.98 -8.17
C SER A 184 -1.67 1.79 -7.32
N SER A 185 -2.74 2.35 -7.92
CA SER A 185 -3.74 3.13 -7.19
C SER A 185 -4.67 2.26 -6.36
N GLN A 186 -4.99 1.07 -6.87
CA GLN A 186 -5.74 0.08 -6.10
C GLN A 186 -4.85 -0.59 -5.04
N GLN A 187 -3.55 -0.79 -5.30
CA GLN A 187 -2.58 -1.22 -4.29
C GLN A 187 -2.46 -0.20 -3.15
N TYR A 188 -2.38 1.10 -3.46
CA TYR A 188 -2.44 2.17 -2.47
C TYR A 188 -3.77 2.15 -1.68
N VAL A 189 -4.92 2.04 -2.36
CA VAL A 189 -6.24 1.94 -1.70
C VAL A 189 -6.34 0.69 -0.81
N TRP A 190 -5.72 -0.42 -1.19
CA TRP A 190 -5.69 -1.68 -0.43
C TRP A 190 -4.88 -1.53 0.87
N VAL A 191 -3.65 -0.98 0.79
CA VAL A 191 -2.84 -0.63 1.97
C VAL A 191 -3.59 0.36 2.87
N ARG A 192 -4.11 1.46 2.30
CA ARG A 192 -4.90 2.47 3.03
C ARG A 192 -6.15 1.92 3.72
N LYS A 193 -6.77 0.86 3.19
CA LYS A 193 -7.95 0.19 3.78
C LYS A 193 -7.58 -0.77 4.91
N ALA A 194 -6.36 -1.29 4.95
CA ALA A 194 -5.87 -2.09 6.07
C ALA A 194 -5.57 -1.25 7.33
N GLY A 195 -5.39 0.06 7.17
CA GLY A 195 -5.18 1.01 8.27
C GLY A 195 -3.71 1.26 8.62
N ASP A 196 -2.78 0.53 8.01
CA ASP A 196 -1.33 0.60 8.24
C ASP A 196 -0.66 1.37 7.08
N PHE A 197 -0.80 2.71 7.09
CA PHE A 197 -0.24 3.63 6.08
C PHE A 197 0.16 4.98 6.69
N ASP A 198 1.41 5.36 6.46
CA ASP A 198 1.99 6.63 6.86
C ASP A 198 2.10 7.59 5.67
N ALA A 199 1.42 8.73 5.79
CA ALA A 199 1.49 9.80 4.79
C ALA A 199 2.70 10.70 5.06
N VAL A 200 3.48 10.98 4.01
CA VAL A 200 4.72 11.77 4.10
C VAL A 200 4.56 13.07 3.34
N LEU A 201 4.67 14.21 4.03
CA LEU A 201 4.55 15.56 3.47
C LEU A 201 5.90 16.26 3.29
N SER A 202 6.93 15.85 4.04
CA SER A 202 8.29 16.38 3.87
C SER A 202 8.92 15.97 2.53
N ARG A 203 9.90 16.77 2.10
CA ARG A 203 10.83 16.46 1.01
C ARG A 203 12.26 16.19 1.52
N LYS A 204 12.42 15.93 2.83
CA LYS A 204 13.71 15.58 3.43
C LYS A 204 13.78 14.10 3.81
N GLU A 205 14.89 13.45 3.47
CA GLU A 205 15.13 12.02 3.73
C GLU A 205 15.43 11.72 5.22
N ASP A 206 15.64 12.76 6.03
CA ASP A 206 15.79 12.74 7.49
C ASP A 206 14.52 13.22 8.23
N SER A 207 13.36 13.23 7.56
CA SER A 207 12.07 13.50 8.23
C SER A 207 11.70 12.36 9.18
N PHE A 208 11.17 12.71 10.35
CA PHE A 208 10.63 11.76 11.34
C PHE A 208 9.50 10.89 10.75
N GLU A 209 8.80 11.40 9.73
CA GLU A 209 7.78 10.66 8.96
C GLU A 209 8.34 9.40 8.27
N LEU A 210 9.67 9.20 8.24
CA LEU A 210 10.35 8.05 7.66
C LEU A 210 11.04 7.16 8.71
N ASP A 211 10.78 7.35 10.01
CA ASP A 211 11.39 6.57 11.08
C ASP A 211 10.70 5.21 11.28
N ASP A 212 9.38 5.13 11.05
CA ASP A 212 8.59 3.90 11.12
C ASP A 212 8.64 3.02 9.86
N LEU A 213 9.28 3.50 8.78
CA LEU A 213 9.41 2.83 7.49
C LEU A 213 10.25 1.53 7.59
N LYS A 214 9.60 0.37 7.36
CA LYS A 214 10.14 -0.97 7.59
C LYS A 214 10.34 -1.78 6.30
N PRO A 215 11.37 -2.65 6.23
CA PRO A 215 11.59 -3.52 5.07
C PRO A 215 10.35 -4.34 4.72
N GLY A 216 10.01 -4.39 3.43
CA GLY A 216 8.76 -4.97 2.94
C GLY A 216 7.62 -3.97 2.73
N ASP A 217 7.69 -2.75 3.27
CA ASP A 217 6.65 -1.72 3.05
C ASP A 217 6.53 -1.32 1.58
N LEU A 218 5.30 -1.04 1.16
CA LEU A 218 4.99 -0.53 -0.17
C LEU A 218 5.11 1.00 -0.18
N LEU A 219 5.89 1.51 -1.11
CA LEU A 219 6.26 2.92 -1.25
C LEU A 219 5.49 3.55 -2.43
N PHE A 220 4.80 4.68 -2.25
CA PHE A 220 3.93 5.25 -3.30
C PHE A 220 4.32 6.68 -3.72
N TRP A 221 4.39 6.96 -5.03
CA TRP A 221 4.62 8.30 -5.59
C TRP A 221 3.63 8.64 -6.69
N ARG A 222 3.08 9.86 -6.67
CA ARG A 222 2.29 10.47 -7.75
C ARG A 222 3.13 11.35 -8.69
N GLY A 223 2.58 11.65 -9.86
CA GLY A 223 3.15 12.65 -10.78
C GLY A 223 4.42 12.22 -11.52
N THR A 224 4.71 10.92 -11.61
CA THR A 224 5.85 10.41 -12.39
C THR A 224 5.56 10.30 -13.90
N TYR A 225 4.27 10.30 -14.28
CA TYR A 225 3.76 10.42 -15.66
C TYR A 225 2.30 10.91 -15.60
N ASN A 226 1.74 11.35 -16.74
CA ASN A 226 0.34 11.79 -16.79
C ASN A 226 -0.63 10.60 -16.73
N ILE A 227 -1.67 10.72 -15.90
CA ILE A 227 -2.78 9.77 -15.76
C ILE A 227 -4.07 10.55 -15.47
N ASP A 228 -5.21 9.93 -15.75
CA ASP A 228 -6.53 10.41 -15.34
C ASP A 228 -7.23 9.29 -14.54
N ARG A 229 -7.05 9.32 -13.21
CA ARG A 229 -7.62 8.37 -12.24
C ARG A 229 -7.47 8.91 -10.81
N ASP A 230 -8.36 8.49 -9.92
CA ASP A 230 -8.33 8.85 -8.50
C ASP A 230 -8.28 7.57 -7.62
N PRO A 231 -7.38 7.47 -6.63
CA PRO A 231 -6.27 8.38 -6.37
C PRO A 231 -5.21 8.36 -7.49
N PRO A 232 -4.51 9.47 -7.77
CA PRO A 232 -3.66 9.60 -8.95
C PRO A 232 -2.27 8.98 -8.76
N ILE A 233 -2.23 7.65 -8.54
CA ILE A 233 -1.06 6.77 -8.32
C ILE A 233 0.27 7.50 -8.11
N THR A 234 1.22 7.48 -9.03
CA THR A 234 1.39 6.88 -10.37
C THR A 234 2.29 5.64 -10.32
N HIS A 235 3.05 5.45 -9.24
CA HIS A 235 4.19 4.53 -9.18
C HIS A 235 4.37 3.93 -7.78
N THR A 236 4.91 2.72 -7.73
CA THR A 236 5.02 1.89 -6.51
C THR A 236 6.32 1.08 -6.48
N MET A 237 6.89 0.82 -5.30
CA MET A 237 8.12 0.03 -5.06
C MET A 237 8.04 -0.70 -3.70
N ILE A 238 8.89 -1.71 -3.45
CA ILE A 238 9.06 -2.34 -2.12
C ILE A 238 10.32 -1.78 -1.46
N TYR A 239 10.25 -1.36 -0.20
CA TYR A 239 11.42 -0.93 0.57
C TYR A 239 12.29 -2.12 1.00
N LEU A 240 13.61 -2.01 0.78
CA LEU A 240 14.59 -3.05 1.15
C LEU A 240 15.25 -2.83 2.52
N GLY A 241 15.22 -1.62 3.07
CA GLY A 241 16.09 -1.22 4.17
C GLY A 241 17.26 -0.34 3.72
N ARG A 242 18.45 -0.51 4.34
CA ARG A 242 19.65 0.30 4.05
C ARG A 242 20.81 -0.54 3.55
N GLU A 243 21.44 -0.13 2.45
CA GLU A 243 22.64 -0.77 1.91
C GLU A 243 23.82 -0.63 2.90
N LYS A 244 24.52 -1.73 3.24
CA LYS A 244 25.64 -1.71 4.20
C LYS A 244 26.81 -0.83 3.75
N ARG A 245 27.03 -0.70 2.44
CA ARG A 245 28.11 0.11 1.85
C ARG A 245 27.85 1.62 1.98
N THR A 246 26.70 2.11 1.50
CA THR A 246 26.42 3.57 1.46
C THR A 246 25.60 4.09 2.64
N LYS A 247 24.97 3.20 3.44
CA LYS A 247 23.97 3.50 4.48
C LYS A 247 22.69 4.20 3.98
N LYS A 248 22.56 4.43 2.67
CA LYS A 248 21.37 5.01 2.03
C LYS A 248 20.19 4.04 2.11
N ARG A 249 18.97 4.59 2.15
CA ARG A 249 17.74 3.81 1.98
C ARG A 249 17.68 3.29 0.53
N VAL A 250 17.32 2.03 0.34
CA VAL A 250 17.23 1.37 -0.99
C VAL A 250 15.90 0.62 -1.13
N MET A 251 15.47 0.41 -2.37
CA MET A 251 14.17 -0.19 -2.72
C MET A 251 14.28 -1.04 -3.98
N VAL A 252 13.36 -1.97 -4.17
CA VAL A 252 13.29 -2.86 -5.35
C VAL A 252 11.96 -2.72 -6.07
N GLY A 253 12.00 -2.81 -7.40
CA GLY A 253 10.82 -2.91 -8.25
C GLY A 253 11.15 -2.62 -9.70
N SER A 254 10.17 -2.15 -10.48
CA SER A 254 10.38 -1.79 -11.89
C SER A 254 10.21 -0.28 -12.10
N SER A 255 11.17 0.37 -12.77
CA SER A 255 11.05 1.80 -13.09
C SER A 255 11.65 2.18 -14.44
N ASP A 256 10.99 3.13 -15.09
CA ASP A 256 11.48 3.82 -16.28
C ASP A 256 12.40 4.98 -15.86
N GLY A 257 13.68 4.70 -15.60
CA GLY A 257 14.70 5.75 -15.46
C GLY A 257 14.96 6.33 -14.05
N ARG A 258 14.69 5.61 -12.95
CA ARG A 258 15.21 5.98 -11.60
C ARG A 258 16.72 5.69 -11.48
N THR A 259 17.39 6.17 -10.43
CA THR A 259 18.85 5.93 -10.22
C THR A 259 19.14 4.83 -9.20
N TYR A 260 20.32 4.20 -9.35
CA TYR A 260 21.03 3.48 -8.30
C TYR A 260 22.47 4.00 -8.23
N ASP A 261 22.89 4.42 -7.05
CA ASP A 261 24.15 5.13 -6.77
C ASP A 261 24.46 6.26 -7.78
N GLY A 262 23.42 7.00 -8.15
CA GLY A 262 23.49 8.11 -9.11
C GLY A 262 23.47 7.72 -10.59
N ILE A 263 23.65 6.44 -10.94
CA ILE A 263 23.58 5.96 -12.33
C ILE A 263 22.13 5.57 -12.65
N GLN A 264 21.61 5.97 -13.80
CA GLN A 264 20.24 5.64 -14.21
C GLN A 264 20.06 4.12 -14.48
N ARG A 265 18.87 3.61 -14.16
CA ARG A 265 18.45 2.20 -14.27
C ARG A 265 17.05 2.14 -14.89
N TRP A 266 16.78 1.07 -15.62
CA TRP A 266 15.56 0.87 -16.40
C TRP A 266 15.05 -0.55 -16.18
N GLY A 267 13.74 -0.72 -16.00
CA GLY A 267 13.15 -2.02 -15.70
C GLY A 267 13.36 -2.48 -14.27
N VAL A 268 13.45 -3.81 -14.07
CA VAL A 268 13.42 -4.44 -12.74
C VAL A 268 14.81 -4.41 -12.09
N SER A 269 14.99 -3.56 -11.10
CA SER A 269 16.29 -3.26 -10.48
C SER A 269 16.12 -2.87 -9.00
N VAL A 270 17.22 -2.88 -8.26
CA VAL A 270 17.38 -2.06 -7.05
C VAL A 270 17.59 -0.60 -7.45
N PHE A 271 17.08 0.33 -6.63
CA PHE A 271 17.12 1.78 -6.82
C PHE A 271 17.40 2.52 -5.51
N ASP A 272 17.93 3.75 -5.61
CA ASP A 272 18.06 4.69 -4.49
C ASP A 272 16.67 5.11 -4.00
N PHE A 273 16.34 4.95 -2.72
CA PHE A 273 15.19 5.65 -2.15
C PHE A 273 15.58 7.11 -1.94
N LYS A 274 15.00 7.99 -2.76
CA LYS A 274 15.18 9.44 -2.69
C LYS A 274 13.84 10.14 -2.73
N LEU A 275 13.71 11.24 -1.98
CA LEU A 275 12.51 12.08 -2.08
C LEU A 275 12.61 13.04 -3.27
N PRO A 276 11.51 13.26 -4.03
CA PRO A 276 11.55 14.19 -5.15
C PRO A 276 11.91 15.63 -4.74
N PRO A 277 12.75 16.33 -5.51
CA PRO A 277 13.01 17.75 -5.29
C PRO A 277 11.72 18.57 -5.48
N PRO A 278 11.65 19.81 -4.96
CA PRO A 278 10.56 20.72 -5.28
C PRO A 278 10.39 20.91 -6.80
N PRO A 279 9.15 21.05 -7.31
CA PRO A 279 8.93 21.37 -8.72
C PRO A 279 9.63 22.68 -9.09
N LYS A 280 10.38 22.65 -10.19
CA LYS A 280 10.79 23.88 -10.86
C LYS A 280 9.55 24.46 -11.56
N SER A 281 9.37 25.78 -11.47
CA SER A 281 8.15 26.45 -11.94
C SER A 281 7.96 26.27 -13.46
N GLY A 282 6.92 25.52 -13.84
CA GLY A 282 6.60 25.13 -15.21
C GLY A 282 5.68 23.91 -15.20
N ASP A 283 6.27 22.71 -15.05
CA ASP A 283 5.59 21.43 -15.24
C ASP A 283 4.95 20.85 -13.96
N ALA A 284 4.09 21.63 -13.30
CA ALA A 284 3.43 21.20 -12.06
C ALA A 284 2.59 19.91 -12.18
N LYS A 285 2.16 19.52 -13.40
CA LYS A 285 1.46 18.26 -13.67
C LYS A 285 2.34 17.02 -13.61
N ILE A 286 3.62 17.12 -13.96
CA ILE A 286 4.60 16.01 -13.94
C ILE A 286 5.70 16.32 -12.93
N SER A 287 5.28 16.72 -11.73
CA SER A 287 6.15 16.80 -10.56
C SER A 287 5.97 15.52 -9.74
N PRO A 288 6.97 14.63 -9.68
CA PRO A 288 6.94 13.50 -8.76
C PRO A 288 6.74 13.98 -7.32
N VAL A 289 5.87 13.33 -6.58
CA VAL A 289 5.63 13.58 -5.15
C VAL A 289 5.49 12.22 -4.47
N PHE A 290 6.35 11.95 -3.49
CA PHE A 290 6.15 10.82 -2.59
C PHE A 290 4.88 11.08 -1.77
N VAL A 291 3.98 10.09 -1.71
CA VAL A 291 2.69 10.19 -1.01
C VAL A 291 2.79 9.60 0.39
N GLY A 292 3.64 8.59 0.55
CA GLY A 292 3.80 7.83 1.78
C GLY A 292 4.09 6.36 1.52
N TYR A 293 4.02 5.57 2.58
CA TYR A 293 4.25 4.14 2.58
C TYR A 293 3.24 3.42 3.47
N GLY A 294 3.23 2.10 3.41
CA GLY A 294 2.46 1.29 4.36
C GLY A 294 2.66 -0.20 4.16
N ARG A 295 2.21 -0.97 5.13
CA ARG A 295 2.45 -2.41 5.19
C ARG A 295 1.63 -3.16 4.16
N ILE A 296 2.17 -4.26 3.64
CA ILE A 296 1.43 -5.22 2.82
C ILE A 296 0.30 -5.84 3.67
N PRO A 297 -0.99 -5.68 3.31
CA PRO A 297 -2.09 -6.26 4.08
C PRO A 297 -2.00 -7.78 4.17
N GLY A 298 -2.13 -8.32 5.39
CA GLY A 298 -2.00 -9.75 5.67
C GLY A 298 -0.56 -10.26 5.83
N LEU A 299 0.44 -9.37 5.82
CA LEU A 299 1.82 -9.71 6.17
C LEU A 299 1.98 -9.76 7.70
N SER A 300 2.08 -10.95 8.27
CA SER A 300 2.50 -11.17 9.65
C SER A 300 4.00 -10.89 9.83
N GLU A 301 4.38 -10.44 11.03
CA GLU A 301 5.80 -10.33 11.42
C GLU A 301 6.32 -11.57 12.19
N ASP A 302 5.45 -12.57 12.38
CA ASP A 302 5.72 -13.90 12.95
C ASP A 302 6.59 -14.81 12.05
#